data_AF-A0A7C6W323-F1
#
_entry.id   AF-A0A7C6W323-F1
#
_cell.length_a   1.000
_cell.length_b   1.000
_cell.length_c   1.000
_cell.angle_alpha   90.00
_cell.angle_beta   90.00
_cell.angle_gamma   90.00
#
_symmetry.space_group_name_H-M   'P 1'
#
loop_
_entity.id
_entity.type
_entity.pdbx_description
1 polymer ?
#
loop_
_entity_poly.entity_id
_entity_poly.type
_entity_poly.pdbx_seq_one_letter_code
_entity_poly.pdbx_strand_id
1 'polypeptide(L)'
;MFKSTIRTSLVAAGCAALLGGAFLAGQASADQPRMQRALDYLQSAYRELERAEPDKGGHRAKAMTRVRQAMDEVRAGIRYDQRN
;
A
#
# COMPACT_ATOMS: atom_id res chain seq x y z
N MET A 1 -22.97 53.58 -26.87
CA MET A 1 -23.78 52.61 -26.11
C MET A 1 -23.36 51.21 -26.55
N PHE A 2 -22.41 50.57 -25.84
CA PHE A 2 -22.26 49.12 -25.65
C PHE A 2 -20.95 48.88 -24.85
N LYS A 3 -21.11 48.96 -23.54
CA LYS A 3 -20.09 48.62 -22.54
C LYS A 3 -19.86 47.10 -22.53
N SER A 4 -18.60 46.71 -22.37
CA SER A 4 -18.17 45.70 -21.38
C SER A 4 -18.94 44.36 -21.34
N THR A 5 -18.56 43.40 -22.18
CA THR A 5 -18.95 41.98 -21.95
C THR A 5 -17.89 40.94 -22.36
N ILE A 6 -16.91 41.28 -23.20
CA ILE A 6 -16.07 40.23 -23.82
C ILE A 6 -14.89 39.77 -22.95
N ARG A 7 -14.49 40.54 -21.92
CA ARG A 7 -13.36 40.18 -21.05
C ARG A 7 -13.72 39.26 -19.88
N THR A 8 -15.00 38.94 -19.69
CA THR A 8 -15.47 38.22 -18.49
C THR A 8 -15.64 36.72 -18.70
N SER A 9 -15.42 36.18 -19.91
CA SER A 9 -15.67 34.76 -20.22
C SER A 9 -14.43 33.87 -20.15
N LEU A 10 -13.23 34.42 -20.00
CA LEU A 10 -11.99 33.64 -19.93
C LEU A 10 -11.56 33.26 -18.51
N VAL A 11 -12.11 33.91 -17.48
CA VAL A 11 -11.83 33.55 -16.07
C VAL A 11 -12.70 32.38 -15.61
N ALA A 12 -13.87 32.15 -16.23
CA ALA A 12 -14.75 31.04 -15.86
C ALA A 12 -14.27 29.66 -16.34
N ALA A 13 -13.42 29.60 -17.37
CA ALA A 13 -12.88 28.33 -17.87
C ALA A 13 -11.62 27.85 -17.11
N GLY A 14 -10.94 28.73 -16.37
CA GLY A 14 -9.72 28.41 -15.62
C GLY A 14 -9.97 27.72 -14.26
N CYS A 15 -11.14 27.94 -13.65
CA CYS A 15 -11.44 27.37 -12.32
C CYS A 15 -12.07 25.97 -12.36
N ALA A 16 -12.65 25.54 -13.49
CA ALA A 16 -13.26 24.21 -13.59
C ALA A 16 -12.23 23.08 -13.75
N ALA A 17 -11.02 23.39 -14.25
CA ALA A 17 -9.96 22.40 -14.44
C ALA A 17 -9.20 22.06 -13.14
N LEU A 18 -9.24 22.93 -12.12
CA LEU A 18 -8.53 22.71 -10.86
C LEU A 18 -9.33 21.87 -9.84
N LEU A 19 -10.62 21.64 -10.07
CA LEU A 19 -11.46 20.86 -9.16
C LEU A 19 -11.69 19.40 -9.64
N GLY A 20 -11.40 19.08 -10.90
CA GLY A 20 -11.62 17.74 -11.45
C GLY A 20 -10.48 16.73 -11.20
N GLY A 21 -9.27 17.20 -10.90
CA GLY A 21 -8.07 16.35 -10.81
C GLY A 21 -7.95 15.54 -9.51
N ALA A 22 -8.62 15.96 -8.43
CA ALA A 22 -8.45 15.34 -7.11
C ALA A 22 -9.32 14.08 -6.90
N PHE A 23 -10.33 13.84 -7.76
CA PHE A 23 -11.28 12.74 -7.53
C PHE A 23 -10.81 11.38 -8.06
N LEU A 24 -9.82 11.35 -8.96
CA LEU A 24 -9.32 10.09 -9.55
C LEU A 24 -8.18 9.43 -8.78
N ALA A 25 -7.67 10.05 -7.70
CA ALA A 25 -6.67 9.46 -6.83
C ALA A 25 -7.26 8.58 -5.70
N GLY A 26 -8.59 8.50 -5.59
CA GLY A 26 -9.30 7.76 -4.55
C GLY A 26 -9.52 6.27 -4.82
N GLN A 27 -9.03 5.75 -5.95
CA GLN A 27 -9.12 4.32 -6.30
C GLN A 27 -7.83 3.57 -5.95
N ALA A 28 -7.12 4.02 -4.92
CA ALA A 28 -6.13 3.19 -4.25
C ALA A 28 -6.92 2.10 -3.52
N SER A 29 -6.91 0.89 -4.08
CA SER A 29 -7.25 -0.36 -3.38
C SER A 29 -6.79 -0.22 -1.94
N ALA A 30 -7.72 -0.32 -0.98
CA ALA A 30 -7.53 0.05 0.42
C ALA A 30 -6.08 -0.17 0.85
N ASP A 31 -5.31 0.91 0.89
CA ASP A 31 -3.87 0.84 1.12
C ASP A 31 -3.74 0.18 2.50
N GLN A 32 -3.26 -1.07 2.57
CA GLN A 32 -3.05 -1.80 3.81
C GLN A 32 -1.56 -1.70 4.19
N PRO A 33 -1.03 -0.49 4.50
CA PRO A 33 0.40 -0.32 4.74
C PRO A 33 0.86 -1.16 5.94
N ARG A 34 -0.03 -1.48 6.88
CA ARG A 34 0.29 -2.32 8.04
C ARG A 34 0.54 -3.78 7.65
N MET A 35 -0.30 -4.37 6.79
CA MET A 35 -0.13 -5.76 6.37
C MET A 35 1.10 -5.92 5.47
N GLN A 36 1.34 -4.96 4.58
CA GLN A 36 2.56 -4.94 3.78
C GLN A 36 3.82 -4.80 4.65
N ARG A 37 3.83 -3.87 5.61
CA ARG A 37 4.95 -3.74 6.57
C ARG A 37 5.14 -5.00 7.41
N ALA A 38 4.05 -5.65 7.84
CA ALA A 38 4.13 -6.91 8.57
C ALA A 38 4.82 -7.99 7.71
N LEU A 39 4.49 -8.09 6.42
CA LEU A 39 5.15 -9.00 5.50
C LEU A 39 6.65 -8.68 5.38
N ASP A 40 7.02 -7.41 5.28
CA ASP A 40 8.43 -6.98 5.18
C ASP A 40 9.23 -7.31 6.46
N TYR A 41 8.61 -7.13 7.63
CA TYR A 41 9.21 -7.52 8.92
C TYR A 41 9.38 -9.04 9.04
N LEU A 42 8.40 -9.82 8.62
CA LEU A 42 8.48 -11.28 8.62
C LEU A 42 9.57 -11.79 7.67
N GLN A 43 9.69 -11.21 6.48
CA GLN A 43 10.78 -11.53 5.55
C GLN A 43 12.15 -11.20 6.14
N SER A 44 12.26 -10.06 6.82
CA SER A 44 13.50 -9.68 7.52
C SER A 44 13.84 -10.67 8.62
N ALA A 45 12.87 -11.01 9.47
CA ALA A 45 13.05 -12.02 10.52
C ALA A 45 13.47 -13.39 9.95
N TYR A 46 12.89 -13.82 8.82
CA TYR A 46 13.28 -15.06 8.17
C TYR A 46 14.75 -15.05 7.73
N ARG A 47 15.23 -13.95 7.12
CA ARG A 47 16.63 -13.81 6.70
C ARG A 47 17.60 -13.82 7.88
N GLU A 48 17.24 -13.20 8.99
CA GLU A 48 18.07 -13.25 10.20
C GLU A 48 18.13 -14.66 10.79
N LEU A 49 17.01 -15.40 10.80
CA LEU A 49 16.99 -16.81 11.24
C LEU A 49 17.78 -17.73 10.30
N GLU A 50 17.81 -17.43 9.01
CA GLU A 50 18.60 -18.17 8.02
C GLU A 50 20.10 -18.01 8.27
N ARG A 51 20.53 -16.79 8.61
CA ARG A 51 21.94 -16.42 8.91
C ARG A 51 22.39 -16.81 10.32
N ALA A 52 21.46 -16.99 11.25
CA ALA A 52 21.77 -17.39 12.62
C ALA A 52 22.50 -18.75 12.65
N GLU A 53 23.43 -18.89 13.58
CA GLU A 53 24.20 -20.13 13.78
C GLU A 53 23.27 -21.37 13.86
N PRO A 54 23.66 -22.48 13.22
CA PRO A 54 22.89 -23.72 13.27
C PRO A 54 22.62 -24.20 14.69
N ASP A 55 21.49 -24.89 14.82
CA ASP A 55 21.14 -25.73 15.97
C ASP A 55 21.21 -25.10 17.37
N LYS A 56 20.38 -24.08 17.59
CA LYS A 56 19.90 -23.71 18.93
C LYS A 56 18.84 -24.71 19.40
N GLY A 57 19.16 -26.01 19.48
CA GLY A 57 18.22 -27.09 19.85
C GLY A 57 17.05 -27.27 18.87
N GLY A 58 17.29 -27.09 17.57
CA GLY A 58 16.26 -27.10 16.52
C GLY A 58 15.28 -25.92 16.53
N HIS A 59 15.40 -24.97 17.47
CA HIS A 59 14.49 -23.83 17.57
C HIS A 59 14.57 -22.90 16.35
N ARG A 60 15.76 -22.72 15.76
CA ARG A 60 15.96 -21.92 14.55
C ARG A 60 15.08 -22.40 13.39
N ALA A 61 15.15 -23.69 13.07
CA ALA A 61 14.35 -24.29 12.00
C ALA A 61 12.85 -24.22 12.30
N LYS A 62 12.45 -24.49 13.55
CA LYS A 62 11.05 -24.34 13.98
C LYS A 62 10.55 -22.90 13.79
N ALA A 63 11.35 -21.91 14.19
CA ALA A 63 11.03 -20.49 14.02
C ALA A 63 10.88 -20.12 12.54
N MET A 64 11.81 -20.55 11.68
CA MET A 64 11.71 -20.32 10.23
C MET A 64 10.41 -20.87 9.65
N THR A 65 9.99 -22.07 10.07
CA THR A 65 8.70 -22.66 9.66
C THR A 65 7.52 -21.79 10.09
N ARG A 66 7.50 -21.32 11.35
CA ARG A 66 6.40 -20.47 11.85
C ARG A 66 6.36 -19.10 11.15
N VAL A 67 7.53 -18.50 10.90
CA VAL A 67 7.62 -17.23 10.16
C VAL A 67 7.09 -17.40 8.74
N ARG A 68 7.43 -18.49 8.05
CA ARG A 68 6.90 -18.77 6.71
C ARG A 68 5.37 -18.90 6.71
N GLN A 69 4.80 -19.65 7.66
CA GLN A 69 3.35 -19.78 7.82
C GLN A 69 2.69 -18.41 8.03
N ALA A 70 3.26 -17.57 8.90
CA ALA A 70 2.75 -16.22 9.12
C ALA A 70 2.81 -15.34 7.86
N MET A 71 3.88 -15.44 7.06
CA MET A 71 3.97 -14.73 5.78
C MET A 71 2.85 -15.15 4.80
N ASP A 72 2.51 -16.44 4.78
CA ASP A 72 1.48 -16.96 3.88
C ASP A 72 0.08 -16.47 4.28
N GLU A 73 -0.22 -16.42 5.58
CA GLU A 73 -1.45 -15.82 6.13
C GLU A 73 -1.55 -14.32 5.83
N VAL A 74 -0.45 -13.56 6.03
CA VAL A 74 -0.44 -12.12 5.73
C VAL A 74 -0.69 -11.87 4.24
N ARG A 75 -0.06 -12.65 3.36
CA ARG A 75 -0.32 -12.58 1.91
C ARG A 75 -1.76 -12.96 1.58
N ALA A 76 -2.34 -13.94 2.27
CA ALA A 76 -3.74 -14.29 2.09
C ALA A 76 -4.68 -13.15 2.49
N GLY A 77 -4.42 -12.48 3.62
CA GLY A 77 -5.15 -11.30 4.06
C GLY A 77 -5.08 -10.14 3.06
N ILE A 78 -3.88 -9.83 2.56
CA ILE A 78 -3.69 -8.80 1.52
C ILE A 78 -4.49 -9.15 0.26
N ARG A 79 -4.43 -10.41 -0.20
CA ARG A 79 -5.18 -10.85 -1.38
C ARG A 79 -6.69 -10.86 -1.18
N TYR A 80 -7.16 -11.15 0.03
CA TYR A 80 -8.58 -11.13 0.36
C TYR A 80 -9.15 -9.72 0.24
N ASP A 81 -8.44 -8.74 0.79
CA ASP A 81 -8.81 -7.33 0.70
C ASP A 81 -8.80 -6.82 -0.75
N GLN A 82 -7.79 -7.19 -1.55
CA GLN A 82 -7.71 -6.83 -2.97
C GLN A 82 -8.84 -7.41 -3.85
N ARG A 83 -9.58 -8.41 -3.36
CA ARG A 83 -10.69 -9.06 -4.08
C ARG A 83 -12.06 -8.51 -3.67
N ASN A 84 -12.15 -7.75 -2.57
CA ASN A 84 -13.39 -7.15 -2.06
C ASN A 84 -13.43 -5.64 -2.34
#